data_AF-A0A368GJ14-F1
#
_entry.id   AF-A0A368GJ14-F1
#
_cell.length_a   1.000
_cell.length_b   1.000
_cell.length_c   1.000
_cell.angle_alpha   90.00
_cell.angle_beta   90.00
_cell.angle_gamma   90.00
#
_symmetry.space_group_name_H-M   'P 1'
#
loop_
_entity.id
_entity.type
_entity.pdbx_description
1 polymer ?
#
loop_
_entity_poly.entity_id
_entity_poly.type
_entity_poly.pdbx_seq_one_letter_code
_entity_poly.pdbx_strand_id
1 'polypeptide(L)'
;LQTVLIYSETDANTDSHTRANSNFSEQVKDLVLNIHMILSDTVKLKEFANDFEMTIDLMYRVAKGYQTNPDLRLTWLLNMASRHADRELYCEAGQCVLHAAALAAEYIGFIVKLQMFGFLAMSTTDGFMPRGAVDFERISDNILEESAVSDDVLSPDVEGICESRHFTAAGLVNLVEKSMAFFEKAHMYELMPDVFRIVEPIVREWRDYRRLGAIYARLSEALGRIEPTISITEDTADAWLSPLAGFPYVKTRIKVVEREQKVLQPIQVAIDDIEKKTRELAAAIAQNPPDAKMLQMVLQGCIGTTVNQGPIQVANVFLTDVALNEFGKPVDKLQNKLRLCFRDFSKKCADALTLNKNLILPDQLAYQSELQKNYIEFTRRMAPIIGGGGNRHERKEVTTGAEHAVAVAAEIGPGII
;
A
#
# COMPACT_ATOMS: atom_id res chain seq x y z
N LEU A 1 21.32 34.53 -16.36
CA LEU A 1 21.72 33.12 -16.14
C LEU A 1 22.76 32.66 -17.16
N GLN A 2 22.50 32.71 -18.47
CA GLN A 2 23.51 32.37 -19.50
C GLN A 2 24.82 33.16 -19.38
N THR A 3 24.75 34.46 -19.06
CA THR A 3 25.93 35.30 -18.84
C THR A 3 26.82 34.80 -17.70
N VAL A 4 26.23 34.28 -16.61
CA VAL A 4 26.97 33.76 -15.44
C VAL A 4 27.67 32.43 -15.78
N LEU A 5 27.03 31.58 -16.58
CA LEU A 5 27.64 30.36 -17.11
C LEU A 5 28.85 30.68 -18.00
N ILE A 6 28.70 31.67 -18.89
CA ILE A 6 29.78 32.12 -19.77
C ILE A 6 30.97 32.63 -18.95
N TYR A 7 30.73 33.44 -17.91
CA TYR A 7 31.79 33.93 -17.02
C TYR A 7 32.48 32.79 -16.24
N SER A 8 31.72 31.84 -15.71
CA SER A 8 32.26 30.67 -15.01
C SER A 8 33.11 29.76 -15.91
N GLU A 9 32.75 29.64 -17.20
CA GLU A 9 33.51 28.86 -18.18
C GLU A 9 34.75 29.61 -18.68
N THR A 10 34.71 30.93 -18.77
CA THR A 10 35.88 31.74 -19.13
C THR A 10 36.93 31.78 -18.02
N ASP A 11 36.51 31.86 -16.75
CA ASP A 11 37.42 31.88 -15.57
C ASP A 11 38.05 30.51 -15.29
N ALA A 12 37.32 29.41 -15.55
CA ALA A 12 37.88 28.06 -15.49
C ALA A 12 38.94 27.79 -16.57
N ASN A 13 38.91 28.55 -17.67
CA ASN A 13 39.84 28.42 -18.79
C ASN A 13 41.07 29.36 -18.70
N THR A 14 41.02 30.41 -17.90
CA THR A 14 42.07 31.44 -17.80
C THR A 14 43.10 31.20 -16.68
N ASP A 15 42.71 30.56 -15.57
CA ASP A 15 43.62 30.28 -14.45
C ASP A 15 43.98 28.79 -14.33
N SER A 16 45.27 28.49 -14.17
CA SER A 16 45.76 27.11 -13.98
C SER A 16 45.39 26.53 -12.61
N HIS A 17 45.09 27.39 -11.62
CA HIS A 17 44.57 27.00 -10.30
C HIS A 17 43.07 26.67 -10.30
N THR A 18 42.25 27.29 -11.16
CA THR A 18 40.80 26.99 -11.27
C THR A 18 40.49 25.74 -12.08
N ARG A 19 41.42 25.26 -12.92
CA ARG A 19 41.35 23.92 -13.55
C ARG A 19 41.30 22.77 -12.52
N ALA A 20 41.82 22.98 -11.31
CA ALA A 20 41.72 22.01 -10.21
C ALA A 20 40.38 22.06 -9.45
N ASN A 21 39.56 23.10 -9.69
CA ASN A 21 38.23 23.30 -9.09
C ASN A 21 37.11 23.00 -10.11
N SER A 22 37.21 21.90 -10.87
CA SER A 22 36.13 21.44 -11.76
C SER A 22 34.78 21.33 -11.03
N ASN A 23 34.82 20.96 -9.75
CA ASN A 23 33.66 20.84 -8.88
C ASN A 23 32.92 22.17 -8.69
N PHE A 24 33.62 23.32 -8.67
CA PHE A 24 32.97 24.62 -8.50
C PHE A 24 32.19 25.03 -9.76
N SER A 25 32.77 24.82 -10.94
CA SER A 25 32.08 25.09 -12.21
C SER A 25 30.85 24.20 -12.41
N GLU A 26 30.94 22.92 -12.01
CA GLU A 26 29.79 22.00 -11.99
C GLU A 26 28.71 22.43 -10.99
N GLN A 27 29.08 22.81 -9.76
CA GLN A 27 28.13 23.33 -8.76
C GLN A 27 27.42 24.60 -9.25
N VAL A 28 28.13 25.53 -9.91
CA VAL A 28 27.52 26.73 -10.50
C VAL A 28 26.57 26.37 -11.63
N LYS A 29 26.92 25.38 -12.47
CA LYS A 29 26.05 24.87 -13.53
C LYS A 29 24.78 24.26 -12.96
N ASP A 30 24.90 23.40 -11.96
CA ASP A 30 23.76 22.75 -11.30
C ASP A 30 22.85 23.76 -10.61
N LEU A 31 23.43 24.77 -9.94
CA LEU A 31 22.68 25.85 -9.33
C LEU A 31 21.90 26.65 -10.38
N VAL A 32 22.54 27.02 -11.50
CA VAL A 32 21.88 27.77 -12.57
C VAL A 32 20.76 26.95 -13.21
N LEU A 33 20.97 25.65 -13.44
CA LEU A 33 19.94 24.74 -13.95
C LEU A 33 18.77 24.60 -12.98
N ASN A 34 19.05 24.43 -11.69
CA ASN A 34 18.02 24.35 -10.65
C ASN A 34 17.18 25.64 -10.58
N ILE A 35 17.82 26.81 -10.53
CA ILE A 35 17.12 28.11 -10.55
C ILE A 35 16.28 28.25 -11.83
N HIS A 36 16.79 27.85 -12.99
CA HIS A 36 16.03 27.91 -14.23
C HIS A 36 14.79 27.00 -14.19
N MET A 37 14.93 25.77 -13.66
CA MET A 37 13.80 24.85 -13.48
C MET A 37 12.74 25.41 -12.53
N ILE A 38 13.15 25.96 -11.39
CA ILE A 38 12.25 26.60 -10.41
C ILE A 38 11.50 27.76 -11.07
N LEU A 39 12.20 28.64 -11.80
CA LEU A 39 11.57 29.78 -12.48
C LEU A 39 10.61 29.32 -13.58
N SER A 40 10.98 28.29 -14.35
CA SER A 40 10.11 27.68 -15.37
C SER A 40 8.82 27.12 -14.74
N ASP A 41 8.95 26.39 -13.64
CA ASP A 41 7.82 25.74 -12.99
C ASP A 41 6.93 26.76 -12.25
N THR A 42 7.50 27.82 -11.67
CA THR A 42 6.71 28.89 -11.05
C THR A 42 5.92 29.73 -12.05
N VAL A 43 6.39 29.89 -13.28
CA VAL A 43 5.59 30.49 -14.37
C VAL A 43 4.42 29.57 -14.72
N LYS A 44 4.69 28.27 -14.91
CA LYS A 44 3.66 27.26 -15.22
C LYS A 44 2.60 27.11 -14.14
N LEU A 45 2.93 27.39 -12.86
CA LEU A 45 1.92 27.38 -11.78
C LEU A 45 0.74 28.31 -12.06
N LYS A 46 0.97 29.45 -12.72
CA LYS A 46 -0.12 30.38 -13.08
C LYS A 46 -0.91 29.87 -14.27
N GLU A 47 -0.23 29.27 -15.24
CA GLU A 47 -0.85 28.74 -16.46
C GLU A 47 -1.79 27.55 -16.16
N PHE A 48 -1.38 26.67 -15.25
CA PHE A 48 -2.12 25.45 -14.89
C PHE A 48 -2.91 25.57 -13.59
N ALA A 49 -3.19 26.78 -13.10
CA ALA A 49 -3.85 27.00 -11.81
C ALA A 49 -5.23 26.30 -11.66
N ASN A 50 -5.90 26.00 -12.78
CA ASN A 50 -7.17 25.29 -12.82
C ASN A 50 -7.03 23.76 -12.74
N ASP A 51 -5.88 23.21 -13.11
CA ASP A 51 -5.57 21.77 -13.00
C ASP A 51 -4.89 21.52 -11.65
N PHE A 52 -5.64 20.93 -10.73
CA PHE A 52 -5.16 20.64 -9.38
C PHE A 52 -3.92 19.76 -9.38
N GLU A 53 -3.98 18.67 -10.12
CA GLU A 53 -2.97 17.63 -10.12
C GLU A 53 -1.66 18.15 -10.72
N MET A 54 -1.76 18.86 -11.84
CA MET A 54 -0.60 19.54 -12.43
C MET A 54 -0.04 20.62 -11.51
N THR A 55 -0.91 21.36 -10.82
CA THR A 55 -0.47 22.37 -9.85
C THR A 55 0.29 21.73 -8.69
N ILE A 56 -0.20 20.63 -8.12
CA ILE A 56 0.50 19.90 -7.03
C ILE A 56 1.83 19.33 -7.53
N ASP A 57 1.89 18.77 -8.73
CA ASP A 57 3.16 18.30 -9.32
C ASP A 57 4.17 19.43 -9.53
N LEU A 58 3.71 20.60 -9.99
CA LEU A 58 4.55 21.80 -10.15
C LEU A 58 5.03 22.31 -8.78
N MET A 59 4.14 22.39 -7.79
CA MET A 59 4.49 22.80 -6.43
C MET A 59 5.53 21.88 -5.81
N TYR A 60 5.37 20.56 -5.97
CA TYR A 60 6.34 19.58 -5.50
C TYR A 60 7.70 19.74 -6.19
N ARG A 61 7.72 19.97 -7.52
CA ARG A 61 8.99 20.20 -8.24
C ARG A 61 9.69 21.47 -7.78
N VAL A 62 8.95 22.55 -7.54
CA VAL A 62 9.51 23.78 -6.97
C VAL A 62 10.02 23.54 -5.55
N ALA A 63 9.24 22.85 -4.71
CA ALA A 63 9.67 22.46 -3.36
C ALA A 63 10.95 21.62 -3.39
N LYS A 64 11.08 20.72 -4.37
CA LYS A 64 12.27 19.87 -4.54
C LYS A 64 13.48 20.69 -4.99
N GLY A 65 13.29 21.69 -5.85
CA GLY A 65 14.35 22.62 -6.22
C GLY A 65 14.92 23.39 -5.03
N TYR A 66 14.10 23.65 -3.99
CA TYR A 66 14.50 24.32 -2.75
C TYR A 66 14.98 23.38 -1.63
N GLN A 67 15.38 22.14 -1.93
CA GLN A 67 15.88 21.19 -0.91
C GLN A 67 17.06 21.74 -0.07
N THR A 68 17.87 22.64 -0.61
CA THR A 68 18.98 23.28 0.11
C THR A 68 18.56 24.47 0.99
N ASN A 69 17.31 24.92 0.88
CA ASN A 69 16.74 25.99 1.71
C ASN A 69 15.55 25.45 2.53
N PRO A 70 15.77 25.10 3.82
CA PRO A 70 14.74 24.47 4.65
C PRO A 70 13.50 25.34 4.84
N ASP A 71 13.62 26.66 4.98
CA ASP A 71 12.48 27.55 5.16
C ASP A 71 11.56 27.58 3.92
N LEU A 72 12.16 27.61 2.73
CA LEU A 72 11.40 27.55 1.47
C LEU A 72 10.80 26.16 1.27
N ARG A 73 11.57 25.08 1.47
CA ARG A 73 11.06 23.70 1.39
C ARG A 73 9.85 23.52 2.32
N LEU A 74 9.97 23.95 3.57
CA LEU A 74 8.90 23.93 4.57
C LEU A 74 7.66 24.71 4.10
N THR A 75 7.86 25.93 3.59
CA THR A 75 6.76 26.79 3.11
C THR A 75 5.98 26.12 1.98
N TRP A 76 6.68 25.50 1.03
CA TRP A 76 6.03 24.79 -0.08
C TRP A 76 5.26 23.56 0.40
N LEU A 77 5.82 22.75 1.30
CA LEU A 77 5.13 21.59 1.88
C LEU A 77 3.84 22.00 2.61
N LEU A 78 3.88 23.07 3.40
CA LEU A 78 2.70 23.58 4.11
C LEU A 78 1.65 24.19 3.16
N ASN A 79 2.08 24.83 2.08
CA ASN A 79 1.18 25.33 1.04
C ASN A 79 0.50 24.17 0.28
N MET A 80 1.24 23.11 -0.03
CA MET A 80 0.68 21.89 -0.62
C MET A 80 -0.33 21.25 0.33
N ALA A 81 0.01 21.12 1.62
CA ALA A 81 -0.91 20.59 2.63
C ALA A 81 -2.23 21.37 2.69
N SER A 82 -2.15 22.70 2.60
CA SER A 82 -3.33 23.56 2.64
C SER A 82 -4.20 23.35 1.40
N ARG A 83 -3.60 23.26 0.20
CA ARG A 83 -4.33 22.97 -1.04
C ARG A 83 -4.97 21.58 -1.08
N HIS A 84 -4.33 20.58 -0.50
CA HIS A 84 -4.91 19.26 -0.31
C HIS A 84 -6.10 19.30 0.65
N ALA A 85 -5.95 20.02 1.77
CA ALA A 85 -7.03 20.20 2.75
C ALA A 85 -8.25 20.94 2.17
N ASP A 86 -8.04 21.91 1.28
CA ASP A 86 -9.12 22.64 0.58
C ASP A 86 -9.97 21.71 -0.31
N ARG A 87 -9.42 20.56 -0.74
CA ARG A 87 -10.11 19.52 -1.51
C ARG A 87 -10.47 18.29 -0.69
N GLU A 88 -10.36 18.36 0.63
CA GLU A 88 -10.64 17.25 1.55
C GLU A 88 -9.73 16.02 1.34
N LEU A 89 -8.58 16.21 0.68
CA LEU A 89 -7.53 15.19 0.52
C LEU A 89 -6.65 15.16 1.77
N TYR A 90 -7.24 14.66 2.87
CA TYR A 90 -6.60 14.74 4.19
C TYR A 90 -5.41 13.79 4.34
N CYS A 91 -5.35 12.68 3.60
CA CYS A 91 -4.20 11.77 3.60
C CYS A 91 -2.93 12.51 3.14
N GLU A 92 -2.99 13.10 1.95
CA GLU A 92 -1.88 13.82 1.34
C GLU A 92 -1.56 15.10 2.10
N ALA A 93 -2.57 15.80 2.64
CA ALA A 93 -2.35 16.94 3.53
C ALA A 93 -1.57 16.53 4.79
N GLY A 94 -1.94 15.41 5.41
CA GLY A 94 -1.26 14.85 6.57
C GLY A 94 0.19 14.46 6.26
N GLN A 95 0.42 13.84 5.09
CA GLN A 95 1.77 13.50 4.60
C GLN A 95 2.63 14.74 4.34
N CYS A 96 2.10 15.79 3.68
CA CYS A 96 2.84 17.03 3.47
C CYS A 96 3.28 17.69 4.80
N VAL A 97 2.42 17.67 5.82
CA VAL A 97 2.77 18.18 7.15
C VAL A 97 3.74 17.24 7.88
N LEU A 98 3.64 15.93 7.67
CA LEU A 98 4.59 14.95 8.21
C LEU A 98 6.00 15.18 7.66
N HIS A 99 6.13 15.39 6.33
CA HIS A 99 7.38 15.79 5.68
C HIS A 99 7.92 17.11 6.24
N ALA A 100 7.05 18.10 6.43
CA ALA A 100 7.43 19.36 7.08
C ALA A 100 7.95 19.16 8.53
N ALA A 101 7.36 18.24 9.28
CA ALA A 101 7.79 17.89 10.64
C ALA A 101 9.14 17.15 10.65
N ALA A 102 9.34 16.20 9.72
CA ALA A 102 10.59 15.48 9.56
C ALA A 102 11.75 16.42 9.16
N LEU A 103 11.48 17.34 8.24
CA LEU A 103 12.41 18.42 7.88
C LEU A 103 12.75 19.26 9.13
N ALA A 104 11.74 19.70 9.89
CA ALA A 104 12.00 20.47 11.11
C ALA A 104 12.84 19.67 12.12
N ALA A 105 12.57 18.39 12.31
CA ALA A 105 13.34 17.51 13.20
C ALA A 105 14.80 17.35 12.75
N GLU A 106 15.05 17.16 11.45
CA GLU A 106 16.39 17.03 10.88
C GLU A 106 17.24 18.28 11.15
N TYR A 107 16.68 19.46 10.88
CA TYR A 107 17.40 20.72 11.03
C TYR A 107 17.54 21.15 12.50
N ILE A 108 16.55 20.87 13.36
CA ILE A 108 16.72 21.05 14.82
C ILE A 108 17.84 20.15 15.33
N GLY A 109 17.87 18.88 14.91
CA GLY A 109 18.94 17.94 15.26
C GLY A 109 20.31 18.42 14.79
N PHE A 110 20.38 19.00 13.59
CA PHE A 110 21.61 19.57 13.04
C PHE A 110 22.09 20.83 13.80
N ILE A 111 21.20 21.79 14.06
CA ILE A 111 21.52 23.02 14.82
C ILE A 111 22.04 22.67 16.22
N VAL A 112 21.36 21.75 16.92
CA VAL A 112 21.77 21.30 18.26
C VAL A 112 23.14 20.63 18.21
N LYS A 113 23.40 19.76 17.21
CA LYS A 113 24.72 19.14 17.01
C LYS A 113 25.82 20.18 16.79
N LEU A 114 25.59 21.20 15.95
CA LEU A 114 26.58 22.25 15.68
C LEU A 114 26.89 23.11 16.91
N GLN A 115 25.88 23.47 17.71
CA GLN A 115 26.09 24.24 18.94
C GLN A 115 26.92 23.45 19.98
N MET A 116 26.84 22.12 19.98
CA MET A 116 27.58 21.25 20.91
C MET A 116 29.06 21.04 20.54
N PHE A 117 29.48 21.28 19.30
CA PHE A 117 30.89 21.13 18.90
C PHE A 117 31.78 22.31 19.36
N GLY A 118 31.21 23.43 19.81
CA GLY A 118 31.95 24.63 20.22
C GLY A 118 32.26 24.78 21.72
N PHE A 119 31.53 24.11 22.61
CA PHE A 119 31.72 24.26 24.05
C PHE A 119 31.31 22.98 24.77
N LEU A 120 32.27 22.36 25.47
CA LEU A 120 32.13 21.31 26.48
C LEU A 120 30.83 20.47 26.43
N ALA A 121 30.97 19.20 26.05
CA ALA A 121 29.96 18.18 26.33
C ALA A 121 29.63 18.15 27.83
N MET A 122 28.60 18.89 28.24
CA MET A 122 28.07 18.85 29.59
C MET A 122 26.58 19.19 29.55
N SER A 123 25.77 18.13 29.43
CA SER A 123 24.42 17.99 29.99
C SER A 123 23.48 19.19 29.87
N THR A 124 22.50 19.18 28.95
CA THR A 124 21.18 19.85 29.17
C THR A 124 20.10 19.63 28.09
N THR A 125 20.32 18.92 26.98
CA THR A 125 19.24 18.55 26.02
C THR A 125 19.27 17.07 25.59
N ASP A 126 19.62 16.19 26.53
CA ASP A 126 19.74 14.74 26.32
C ASP A 126 18.38 14.05 26.14
N GLY A 127 18.17 13.42 24.98
CA GLY A 127 17.29 12.27 24.81
C GLY A 127 15.82 12.50 24.42
N PHE A 128 15.30 13.73 24.46
CA PHE A 128 13.87 13.97 24.19
C PHE A 128 13.54 14.47 22.77
N MET A 129 14.50 15.04 22.04
CA MET A 129 14.30 15.50 20.66
C MET A 129 14.52 14.32 19.69
N PRO A 130 13.71 14.16 18.61
CA PRO A 130 13.98 13.17 17.58
C PRO A 130 15.35 13.39 16.91
N ARG A 131 15.93 12.29 16.45
CA ARG A 131 17.24 12.20 15.80
C ARG A 131 17.26 12.78 14.39
N GLY A 132 16.09 13.04 13.81
CA GLY A 132 15.90 13.56 12.46
C GLY A 132 14.78 12.83 11.71
N ALA A 133 14.84 12.83 10.39
CA ALA A 133 13.88 12.17 9.51
C ALA A 133 13.78 10.64 9.75
N VAL A 134 14.86 10.01 10.23
CA VAL A 134 14.92 8.57 10.53
C VAL A 134 13.86 8.14 11.57
N ASP A 135 13.50 9.00 12.52
CA ASP A 135 12.47 8.64 13.52
C ASP A 135 11.05 8.61 12.94
N PHE A 136 10.87 9.12 11.72
CA PHE A 136 9.59 9.12 10.99
C PHE A 136 9.48 7.98 9.98
N GLU A 137 10.58 7.27 9.68
CA GLU A 137 10.65 6.21 8.65
C GLU A 137 9.59 5.14 8.86
N ARG A 138 9.33 4.76 10.11
CA ARG A 138 8.30 3.76 10.46
C ARG A 138 6.87 4.17 10.10
N ILE A 139 6.63 5.46 9.88
CA ILE A 139 5.31 6.00 9.53
C ILE A 139 5.19 6.11 8.00
N SER A 140 6.28 6.52 7.33
CA SER A 140 6.34 6.60 5.87
C SER A 140 7.77 6.46 5.38
N ASP A 141 8.00 5.49 4.49
CA ASP A 141 9.29 5.27 3.82
C ASP A 141 9.71 6.48 2.97
N ASN A 142 8.73 7.29 2.55
CA ASN A 142 8.94 8.47 1.71
C ASN A 142 9.67 9.60 2.46
N ILE A 143 9.66 9.57 3.80
CA ILE A 143 10.12 10.68 4.62
C ILE A 143 11.64 10.90 4.55
N LEU A 144 12.38 9.85 4.17
CA LEU A 144 13.83 9.90 4.06
C LEU A 144 14.27 10.90 2.98
N GLU A 145 13.38 11.32 2.08
CA GLU A 145 13.66 12.41 1.12
C GLU A 145 13.95 13.76 1.78
N GLU A 146 13.55 13.95 3.04
CA GLU A 146 13.81 15.18 3.82
C GLU A 146 15.09 15.08 4.67
N SER A 147 15.79 13.94 4.63
CA SER A 147 17.10 13.82 5.27
C SER A 147 18.07 14.81 4.62
N ALA A 148 18.84 15.53 5.43
CA ALA A 148 19.73 16.57 4.91
C ALA A 148 20.76 15.95 3.96
N VAL A 149 20.80 16.46 2.72
CA VAL A 149 21.81 16.05 1.74
C VAL A 149 23.02 16.96 1.89
N SER A 150 24.04 16.41 2.55
CA SER A 150 25.45 16.86 2.65
C SER A 150 25.90 17.54 3.95
N ASP A 151 27.12 17.16 4.36
CA ASP A 151 27.93 17.73 5.45
C ASP A 151 28.40 19.18 5.16
N ASP A 152 28.24 19.67 3.91
CA ASP A 152 28.91 20.88 3.41
C ASP A 152 27.97 22.10 3.26
N VAL A 153 26.66 21.97 3.46
CA VAL A 153 25.67 22.98 3.05
C VAL A 153 25.34 24.02 4.13
N LEU A 154 25.77 23.83 5.37
CA LEU A 154 25.42 24.76 6.47
C LEU A 154 26.65 25.04 7.33
N SER A 155 27.44 26.05 6.94
CA SER A 155 28.29 26.69 7.94
C SER A 155 27.38 27.46 8.92
N PRO A 156 27.60 27.35 10.24
CA PRO A 156 26.79 28.03 11.26
C PRO A 156 26.81 29.57 11.15
N ASP A 157 27.68 30.11 10.28
CA ASP A 157 27.87 31.54 10.07
C ASP A 157 26.97 32.15 8.97
N VAL A 158 26.11 31.35 8.31
CA VAL A 158 25.18 31.89 7.30
C VAL A 158 23.92 32.42 7.97
N GLU A 159 23.90 33.74 8.22
CA GLU A 159 22.69 34.50 8.59
C GLU A 159 21.55 34.22 7.59
N GLY A 160 20.34 33.89 8.07
CA GLY A 160 19.15 33.73 7.22
C GLY A 160 18.65 32.29 6.96
N ILE A 161 19.24 31.25 7.56
CA ILE A 161 18.80 29.86 7.41
C ILE A 161 18.14 29.36 8.70
N CYS A 162 16.97 28.72 8.60
CA CYS A 162 16.15 28.19 9.69
C CYS A 162 15.52 29.26 10.61
N GLU A 163 15.16 30.42 10.07
CA GLU A 163 14.52 31.49 10.85
C GLU A 163 13.04 31.24 11.15
N SER A 164 12.41 30.30 10.45
CA SER A 164 11.01 29.98 10.66
C SER A 164 10.75 29.49 12.09
N ARG A 165 9.65 29.98 12.68
CA ARG A 165 9.12 29.56 14.01
C ARG A 165 8.93 28.04 14.15
N HIS A 166 8.88 27.34 13.02
CA HIS A 166 8.67 25.90 12.95
C HIS A 166 9.94 25.09 13.28
N PHE A 167 11.14 25.68 13.17
CA PHE A 167 12.42 25.06 13.57
C PHE A 167 12.69 25.20 15.07
N THR A 168 11.67 24.91 15.89
CA THR A 168 11.75 24.90 17.35
C THR A 168 11.03 23.68 17.88
N ALA A 169 11.31 23.25 19.12
CA ALA A 169 10.59 22.14 19.75
C ALA A 169 9.06 22.39 19.77
N ALA A 170 8.62 23.62 20.06
CA ALA A 170 7.22 24.05 19.97
C ALA A 170 6.66 23.97 18.54
N GLY A 171 7.44 24.41 17.56
CA GLY A 171 7.11 24.32 16.15
C GLY A 171 6.89 22.88 15.68
N LEU A 172 7.81 21.98 16.07
CA LEU A 172 7.75 20.56 15.74
C LEU A 172 6.52 19.88 16.34
N VAL A 173 6.23 20.10 17.64
CA VAL A 173 5.02 19.56 18.28
C VAL A 173 3.76 20.02 17.54
N ASN A 174 3.69 21.30 17.17
CA ASN A 174 2.52 21.82 16.44
C ASN A 174 2.39 21.23 15.02
N LEU A 175 3.50 20.94 14.33
CA LEU A 175 3.47 20.28 13.03
C LEU A 175 2.98 18.84 13.15
N VAL A 176 3.51 18.08 14.12
CA VAL A 176 3.11 16.68 14.35
C VAL A 176 1.64 16.58 14.77
N GLU A 177 1.16 17.46 15.66
CA GLU A 177 -0.26 17.49 16.03
C GLU A 177 -1.16 17.86 14.84
N LYS A 178 -0.72 18.77 13.97
CA LYS A 178 -1.45 19.14 12.76
C LYS A 178 -1.50 17.96 11.77
N SER A 179 -0.40 17.22 11.60
CA SER A 179 -0.37 16.00 10.78
C SER A 179 -1.33 14.93 11.35
N MET A 180 -1.27 14.68 12.66
CA MET A 180 -2.17 13.76 13.35
C MET A 180 -3.65 14.15 13.18
N ALA A 181 -3.98 15.44 13.25
CA ALA A 181 -5.34 15.92 13.02
C ALA A 181 -5.83 15.70 11.58
N PHE A 182 -4.93 15.74 10.58
CA PHE A 182 -5.27 15.35 9.22
C PHE A 182 -5.46 13.85 9.07
N PHE A 183 -4.60 13.03 9.69
CA PHE A 183 -4.75 11.57 9.69
C PHE A 183 -6.05 11.10 10.36
N GLU A 184 -6.48 11.79 11.42
CA GLU A 184 -7.78 11.55 12.05
C GLU A 184 -8.95 11.82 11.08
N LYS A 185 -8.90 12.92 10.32
CA LYS A 185 -9.90 13.24 9.28
C LYS A 185 -9.83 12.30 8.08
N ALA A 186 -8.64 11.77 7.80
CA ALA A 186 -8.38 10.80 6.75
C ALA A 186 -8.79 9.36 7.13
N HIS A 187 -9.21 9.12 8.37
CA HIS A 187 -9.51 7.78 8.91
C HIS A 187 -8.29 6.84 8.96
N MET A 188 -7.07 7.38 9.05
CA MET A 188 -5.83 6.59 9.23
C MET A 188 -5.49 6.52 10.73
N TYR A 189 -6.34 5.84 11.49
CA TYR A 189 -6.28 5.81 12.94
C TYR A 189 -5.07 4.99 13.46
N GLU A 190 -4.64 3.99 12.69
CA GLU A 190 -3.51 3.10 12.98
C GLU A 190 -2.19 3.87 13.10
N LEU A 191 -2.02 4.94 12.31
CA LEU A 191 -0.78 5.72 12.26
C LEU A 191 -0.68 6.75 13.38
N MET A 192 -1.81 7.17 13.96
CA MET A 192 -1.84 8.28 14.94
C MET A 192 -0.96 8.02 16.18
N PRO A 193 -0.93 6.82 16.79
CA PRO A 193 -0.05 6.54 17.93
C PRO A 193 1.44 6.65 17.57
N ASP A 194 1.85 6.13 16.40
CA ASP A 194 3.24 6.19 15.97
C ASP A 194 3.67 7.63 15.65
N VAL A 195 2.78 8.43 15.07
CA VAL A 195 2.99 9.87 14.83
C VAL A 195 3.17 10.62 16.14
N PHE A 196 2.31 10.37 17.14
CA PHE A 196 2.41 11.04 18.43
C PHE A 196 3.68 10.65 19.20
N ARG A 197 4.13 9.39 19.09
CA ARG A 197 5.34 8.89 19.76
C ARG A 197 6.59 9.72 19.47
N ILE A 198 6.66 10.37 18.31
CA ILE A 198 7.80 11.23 17.93
C ILE A 198 7.96 12.40 18.90
N VAL A 199 6.83 13.01 19.32
CA VAL A 199 6.83 14.24 20.13
C VAL A 199 6.45 14.01 21.58
N GLU A 200 6.02 12.80 21.91
CA GLU A 200 5.69 12.39 23.28
C GLU A 200 6.80 12.72 24.29
N PRO A 201 8.11 12.46 24.04
CA PRO A 201 9.16 12.81 25.00
C PRO A 201 9.26 14.32 25.24
N ILE A 202 9.07 15.14 24.20
CA ILE A 202 9.10 16.61 24.29
C ILE A 202 7.96 17.12 25.17
N VAL A 203 6.73 16.64 24.93
CA VAL A 203 5.54 17.08 25.68
C VAL A 203 5.61 16.63 27.14
N ARG A 204 6.17 15.45 27.40
CA ARG A 204 6.43 14.96 28.77
C ARG A 204 7.43 15.84 29.51
N GLU A 205 8.49 16.28 28.84
CA GLU A 205 9.51 17.16 29.43
C GLU A 205 8.93 18.54 29.79
N TRP A 206 8.04 19.08 28.96
CA TRP A 206 7.32 20.33 29.28
C TRP A 206 6.34 20.21 30.45
N ARG A 207 6.05 18.98 30.91
CA ARG A 207 5.10 18.68 32.00
C ARG A 207 3.69 19.22 31.73
N ASP A 208 3.32 19.38 30.45
CA ASP A 208 1.96 19.77 30.06
C ASP A 208 1.04 18.54 30.05
N TYR A 209 0.71 18.05 31.25
CA TYR A 209 -0.14 16.87 31.40
C TYR A 209 -1.58 17.10 30.93
N ARG A 210 -2.02 18.36 30.81
CA ARG A 210 -3.35 18.68 30.26
C ARG A 210 -3.37 18.41 28.76
N ARG A 211 -2.36 18.91 28.03
CA ARG A 211 -2.21 18.64 26.60
C ARG A 211 -2.01 17.15 26.34
N LEU A 212 -1.15 16.49 27.13
CA LEU A 212 -0.92 15.05 27.04
C LEU A 212 -2.22 14.25 27.24
N GLY A 213 -3.02 14.60 28.25
CA GLY A 213 -4.33 13.97 28.49
C GLY A 213 -5.31 14.15 27.34
N ALA A 214 -5.36 15.34 26.73
CA ALA A 214 -6.21 15.60 25.57
C ALA A 214 -5.79 14.78 24.34
N ILE A 215 -4.49 14.61 24.11
CA ILE A 215 -3.98 13.79 22.99
C ILE A 215 -4.28 12.32 23.22
N TYR A 216 -4.03 11.78 24.41
CA TYR A 216 -4.38 10.38 24.71
C TYR A 216 -5.88 10.11 24.64
N ALA A 217 -6.73 11.07 25.02
CA ALA A 217 -8.17 10.94 24.86
C ALA A 217 -8.56 10.82 23.37
N ARG A 218 -7.98 11.66 22.50
CA ARG A 218 -8.18 11.58 21.05
C ARG A 218 -7.66 10.27 20.45
N LEU A 219 -6.48 9.81 20.88
CA LEU A 219 -5.94 8.51 20.47
C LEU A 219 -6.84 7.36 20.92
N SER A 220 -7.36 7.41 22.15
CA SER A 220 -8.30 6.39 22.64
C SER A 220 -9.58 6.36 21.81
N GLU A 221 -10.11 7.52 21.41
CA GLU A 221 -11.28 7.58 20.54
C GLU A 221 -10.98 7.02 19.15
N ALA A 222 -9.85 7.42 18.55
CA ALA A 222 -9.41 6.95 17.24
C ALA A 222 -9.19 5.43 17.22
N LEU A 223 -8.47 4.89 18.20
CA LEU A 223 -8.23 3.45 18.33
C LEU A 223 -9.52 2.68 18.59
N GLY A 224 -10.51 3.28 19.26
CA GLY A 224 -11.83 2.70 19.45
C GLY A 224 -12.65 2.55 18.16
N ARG A 225 -12.26 3.23 17.07
CA ARG A 225 -12.89 3.10 15.74
C ARG A 225 -12.28 1.98 14.89
N ILE A 226 -11.14 1.42 15.31
CA ILE A 226 -10.46 0.34 14.60
C ILE A 226 -11.14 -0.98 14.97
N GLU A 227 -11.71 -1.66 13.98
CA GLU A 227 -12.19 -3.03 14.15
C GLU A 227 -11.00 -4.00 14.28
N PRO A 228 -11.10 -5.06 15.10
CA PRO A 228 -10.03 -6.04 15.23
C PRO A 228 -9.68 -6.63 13.86
N THR A 229 -8.46 -6.36 13.41
CA THR A 229 -7.99 -6.82 12.12
C THR A 229 -7.78 -8.34 12.13
N ILE A 230 -8.31 -9.00 11.11
CA ILE A 230 -7.95 -10.39 10.82
C ILE A 230 -6.57 -10.33 10.17
N SER A 231 -5.61 -11.08 10.69
CA SER A 231 -4.29 -11.20 10.07
C SER A 231 -4.45 -11.84 8.68
N ILE A 232 -4.38 -11.03 7.63
CA ILE A 232 -4.30 -11.53 6.26
C ILE A 232 -2.85 -11.95 6.04
N THR A 233 -2.59 -13.26 6.08
CA THR A 233 -1.36 -13.80 5.52
C THR A 233 -1.47 -13.72 4.00
N GLU A 234 -1.04 -12.61 3.41
CA GLU A 234 -0.82 -12.53 1.97
C GLU A 234 0.37 -13.42 1.62
N ASP A 235 0.22 -14.25 0.58
CA ASP A 235 1.32 -15.05 0.05
C ASP A 235 2.30 -14.10 -0.64
N THR A 236 3.37 -13.72 0.08
CA THR A 236 4.35 -12.74 -0.38
C THR A 236 5.20 -13.25 -1.56
N ALA A 237 5.02 -14.50 -1.98
CA ALA A 237 5.72 -15.08 -3.13
C ALA A 237 5.47 -14.32 -4.45
N ASP A 238 4.31 -13.65 -4.58
CA ASP A 238 3.94 -12.82 -5.72
C ASP A 238 3.91 -11.31 -5.40
N ALA A 239 4.30 -10.89 -4.18
CA ALA A 239 4.29 -9.49 -3.78
C ALA A 239 5.49 -8.75 -4.37
N TRP A 240 5.25 -7.87 -5.36
CA TRP A 240 6.28 -6.97 -5.86
C TRP A 240 6.37 -5.74 -4.97
N LEU A 241 7.48 -5.60 -4.24
CA LEU A 241 7.82 -4.38 -3.51
C LEU A 241 8.37 -3.36 -4.50
N SER A 242 7.64 -2.26 -4.69
CA SER A 242 8.09 -1.17 -5.54
C SER A 242 9.28 -0.44 -4.90
N PRO A 243 10.34 -0.10 -5.66
CA PRO A 243 11.36 0.84 -5.19
C PRO A 243 10.86 2.30 -5.18
N LEU A 244 9.58 2.55 -5.49
CA LEU A 244 8.98 3.87 -5.56
C LEU A 244 8.47 4.34 -4.21
N ALA A 245 8.22 5.65 -4.14
CA ALA A 245 7.47 6.24 -3.06
C ALA A 245 6.12 5.50 -2.87
N GLY A 246 5.86 5.04 -1.65
CA GLY A 246 4.63 4.33 -1.30
C GLY A 246 3.44 5.28 -1.21
N PHE A 247 2.24 4.77 -1.45
CA PHE A 247 1.03 5.48 -1.08
C PHE A 247 0.70 5.21 0.41
N PRO A 248 0.22 6.20 1.17
CA PRO A 248 0.00 7.61 0.79
C PRO A 248 1.30 8.43 0.72
N TYR A 249 1.31 9.48 -0.11
CA TYR A 249 2.46 10.39 -0.31
C TYR A 249 2.02 11.86 -0.32
N VAL A 250 2.95 12.81 -0.51
CA VAL A 250 2.65 14.25 -0.66
C VAL A 250 1.89 14.60 -1.95
N LYS A 251 1.70 13.60 -2.84
CA LYS A 251 0.96 13.69 -4.09
C LYS A 251 0.01 12.50 -4.24
N THR A 252 -1.11 12.74 -4.90
CA THR A 252 -2.15 11.76 -5.26
C THR A 252 -1.78 10.88 -6.45
N ARG A 253 -0.74 11.25 -7.23
CA ARG A 253 -0.21 10.45 -8.34
C ARG A 253 1.32 10.40 -8.35
N ILE A 254 1.85 9.23 -8.68
CA ILE A 254 3.29 8.95 -8.73
C ILE A 254 3.61 8.43 -10.13
N LYS A 255 4.72 8.91 -10.70
CA LYS A 255 5.15 8.50 -12.05
C LYS A 255 5.61 7.05 -12.02
N VAL A 256 5.08 6.24 -12.93
CA VAL A 256 5.59 4.87 -13.16
C VAL A 256 7.01 4.96 -13.72
N VAL A 257 7.96 4.35 -13.02
CA VAL A 257 9.38 4.31 -13.43
C VAL A 257 9.73 2.99 -14.11
N GLU A 258 9.14 1.90 -13.64
CA GLU A 258 9.38 0.56 -14.16
C GLU A 258 8.04 -0.18 -14.32
N ARG A 259 7.97 -1.02 -15.35
CA ARG A 259 6.82 -1.89 -15.62
C ARG A 259 7.31 -3.26 -16.01
N GLU A 260 7.01 -4.25 -15.18
CA GLU A 260 7.15 -5.65 -15.54
C GLU A 260 5.83 -6.15 -16.16
N GLN A 261 5.92 -6.97 -17.20
CA GLN A 261 4.76 -7.63 -17.79
C GLN A 261 5.04 -9.11 -17.97
N LYS A 262 4.24 -9.94 -17.30
CA LYS A 262 4.27 -11.40 -17.42
C LYS A 262 3.05 -11.86 -18.22
N VAL A 263 3.28 -12.60 -19.30
CA VAL A 263 2.22 -13.22 -20.10
C VAL A 263 2.02 -14.65 -19.60
N LEU A 264 0.83 -14.92 -19.06
CA LEU A 264 0.45 -16.26 -18.62
C LEU A 264 -0.08 -17.08 -19.80
N GLN A 265 0.21 -18.38 -19.79
CA GLN A 265 -0.41 -19.32 -20.72
C GLN A 265 -1.90 -19.48 -20.38
N PRO A 266 -2.77 -19.81 -21.35
CA PRO A 266 -4.21 -19.98 -21.11
C PRO A 266 -4.54 -20.96 -19.97
N ILE A 267 -3.76 -22.04 -19.82
CA ILE A 267 -3.94 -23.00 -18.72
C ILE A 267 -3.52 -22.42 -17.36
N GLN A 268 -2.54 -21.52 -17.31
CA GLN A 268 -2.13 -20.84 -16.08
C GLN A 268 -3.21 -19.87 -15.62
N VAL A 269 -3.80 -19.12 -16.56
CA VAL A 269 -4.97 -18.26 -16.27
C VAL A 269 -6.13 -19.09 -15.72
N ALA A 270 -6.42 -20.24 -16.34
CA ALA A 270 -7.44 -21.16 -15.86
C ALA A 270 -7.16 -21.67 -14.42
N ILE A 271 -5.91 -21.95 -14.07
CA ILE A 271 -5.53 -22.36 -12.72
C ILE A 271 -5.78 -21.21 -11.74
N ASP A 272 -5.28 -20.01 -12.04
CA ASP A 272 -5.41 -18.84 -11.17
C ASP A 272 -6.88 -18.47 -10.93
N ASP A 273 -7.72 -18.56 -11.97
CA ASP A 273 -9.17 -18.30 -11.88
C ASP A 273 -9.88 -19.30 -10.96
N ILE A 274 -9.58 -20.60 -11.08
CA ILE A 274 -10.18 -21.64 -10.24
C ILE A 274 -9.68 -21.55 -8.79
N GLU A 275 -8.37 -21.31 -8.59
CA GLU A 275 -7.81 -21.10 -7.25
C GLU A 275 -8.40 -19.87 -6.58
N LYS A 276 -8.54 -18.74 -7.31
CA LYS A 276 -9.16 -17.52 -6.78
C LYS A 276 -10.60 -17.77 -6.35
N LYS A 277 -11.43 -18.40 -7.19
CA LYS A 277 -12.80 -18.77 -6.81
C LYS A 277 -12.86 -19.70 -5.60
N THR A 278 -11.92 -20.64 -5.52
CA THR A 278 -11.83 -21.57 -4.38
C THR A 278 -11.49 -20.82 -3.08
N ARG A 279 -10.59 -19.83 -3.14
CA ARG A 279 -10.26 -18.96 -2.01
C ARG A 279 -11.43 -18.07 -1.59
N GLU A 280 -12.12 -17.45 -2.53
CA GLU A 280 -13.33 -16.64 -2.26
C GLU A 280 -14.41 -17.47 -1.56
N LEU A 281 -14.66 -18.69 -2.05
CA LEU A 281 -15.63 -19.60 -1.44
C LEU A 281 -15.18 -20.07 -0.05
N ALA A 282 -13.89 -20.39 0.13
CA ALA A 282 -13.34 -20.78 1.42
C ALA A 282 -13.43 -19.64 2.44
N ALA A 283 -13.17 -18.39 2.03
CA ALA A 283 -13.33 -17.21 2.88
C ALA A 283 -14.79 -17.00 3.31
N ALA A 284 -15.74 -17.16 2.37
CA ALA A 284 -17.17 -17.07 2.67
C ALA A 284 -17.65 -18.16 3.65
N ILE A 285 -17.10 -19.38 3.56
CA ILE A 285 -17.39 -20.48 4.51
C ILE A 285 -16.82 -20.16 5.91
N ALA A 286 -15.63 -19.57 5.97
CA ALA A 286 -14.93 -19.28 7.22
C ALA A 286 -15.41 -17.98 7.91
N GLN A 287 -16.26 -17.20 7.25
CA GLN A 287 -16.74 -15.92 7.76
C GLN A 287 -17.56 -16.11 9.06
N ASN A 288 -17.24 -15.31 10.08
CA ASN A 288 -17.92 -15.33 11.38
C ASN A 288 -18.15 -13.89 11.88
N PRO A 289 -19.40 -13.43 12.11
CA PRO A 289 -20.65 -14.18 11.96
C PRO A 289 -20.92 -14.57 10.49
N PRO A 290 -21.60 -15.71 10.25
CA PRO A 290 -21.84 -16.20 8.90
C PRO A 290 -22.76 -15.25 8.11
N ASP A 291 -22.35 -14.89 6.88
CA ASP A 291 -23.17 -14.15 5.93
C ASP A 291 -23.75 -15.09 4.87
N ALA A 292 -25.01 -15.49 5.08
CA ALA A 292 -25.71 -16.40 4.18
C ALA A 292 -25.84 -15.83 2.76
N LYS A 293 -26.02 -14.51 2.60
CA LYS A 293 -26.21 -13.90 1.27
C LYS A 293 -24.88 -13.88 0.50
N MET A 294 -23.79 -13.53 1.16
CA MET A 294 -22.45 -13.58 0.55
C MET A 294 -22.10 -15.01 0.14
N LEU A 295 -22.31 -15.99 1.04
CA LEU A 295 -22.08 -17.40 0.74
C LEU A 295 -22.90 -17.88 -0.46
N GLN A 296 -24.20 -17.56 -0.50
CA GLN A 296 -25.10 -17.93 -1.60
C GLN A 296 -24.66 -17.31 -2.93
N MET A 297 -24.28 -16.02 -2.93
CA MET A 297 -23.81 -15.32 -4.13
C MET A 297 -22.55 -15.97 -4.72
N VAL A 298 -21.54 -16.25 -3.88
CA VAL A 298 -20.28 -16.88 -4.33
C VAL A 298 -20.54 -18.31 -4.80
N LEU A 299 -21.30 -19.10 -4.04
CA LEU A 299 -21.64 -20.47 -4.38
C LEU A 299 -22.43 -20.55 -5.71
N GLN A 300 -23.46 -19.73 -5.89
CA GLN A 300 -24.22 -19.69 -7.14
C GLN A 300 -23.31 -19.31 -8.33
N GLY A 301 -22.36 -18.37 -8.15
CA GLY A 301 -21.37 -18.01 -9.17
C GLY A 301 -20.35 -19.11 -9.50
N CYS A 302 -20.27 -20.16 -8.66
CA CYS A 302 -19.41 -21.32 -8.85
C CYS A 302 -20.12 -22.45 -9.62
N ILE A 303 -21.33 -22.82 -9.21
CA ILE A 303 -22.05 -24.02 -9.72
C ILE A 303 -23.28 -23.70 -10.57
N GLY A 304 -23.80 -22.48 -10.51
CA GLY A 304 -25.02 -22.03 -11.20
C GLY A 304 -24.74 -20.90 -12.19
N THR A 305 -23.62 -20.93 -12.90
CA THR A 305 -23.26 -19.90 -13.88
C THR A 305 -24.25 -19.90 -15.06
N THR A 306 -24.97 -18.81 -15.26
CA THR A 306 -25.97 -18.66 -16.34
C THR A 306 -25.48 -17.80 -17.51
N VAL A 307 -24.58 -16.84 -17.23
CA VAL A 307 -24.09 -15.87 -18.24
C VAL A 307 -22.75 -16.30 -18.85
N ASN A 308 -21.85 -16.86 -18.04
CA ASN A 308 -20.54 -17.34 -18.47
C ASN A 308 -20.55 -18.85 -18.70
N GLN A 309 -19.67 -19.35 -19.58
CA GLN A 309 -19.54 -20.78 -19.94
C GLN A 309 -19.21 -21.73 -18.75
N GLY A 310 -18.89 -21.17 -17.59
CA GLY A 310 -18.73 -21.89 -16.32
C GLY A 310 -17.42 -22.68 -16.18
N PRO A 311 -17.10 -23.15 -14.97
CA PRO A 311 -15.85 -23.87 -14.69
C PRO A 311 -15.72 -25.19 -15.48
N ILE A 312 -16.85 -25.78 -15.88
CA ILE A 312 -16.88 -27.03 -16.65
C ILE A 312 -16.24 -26.88 -18.03
N GLN A 313 -16.40 -25.72 -18.68
CA GLN A 313 -15.86 -25.49 -20.02
C GLN A 313 -14.34 -25.38 -19.98
N VAL A 314 -13.80 -24.77 -18.92
CA VAL A 314 -12.36 -24.71 -18.65
C VAL A 314 -11.80 -26.12 -18.49
N ALA A 315 -12.47 -26.97 -17.71
CA ALA A 315 -12.09 -28.37 -17.55
C ALA A 315 -12.13 -29.12 -18.89
N ASN A 316 -13.17 -28.94 -19.71
CA ASN A 316 -13.27 -29.60 -21.01
C ASN A 316 -12.13 -29.20 -21.96
N VAL A 317 -11.75 -27.92 -21.99
CA VAL A 317 -10.69 -27.42 -22.89
C VAL A 317 -9.31 -27.94 -22.49
N PHE A 318 -8.99 -27.98 -21.19
CA PHE A 318 -7.64 -28.26 -20.74
C PHE A 318 -7.42 -29.69 -20.24
N LEU A 319 -8.48 -30.44 -19.91
CA LEU A 319 -8.38 -31.73 -19.22
C LEU A 319 -9.05 -32.93 -19.92
N THR A 320 -9.69 -32.77 -21.09
CA THR A 320 -10.38 -33.91 -21.76
C THR A 320 -9.41 -34.86 -22.47
N ASP A 321 -8.44 -34.34 -23.22
CA ASP A 321 -7.51 -35.13 -24.04
C ASP A 321 -6.10 -35.17 -23.41
N VAL A 322 -6.02 -35.66 -22.17
CA VAL A 322 -4.78 -35.62 -21.37
C VAL A 322 -4.00 -36.93 -21.49
N ALA A 323 -2.71 -36.83 -21.84
CA ALA A 323 -1.80 -37.96 -21.74
C ALA A 323 -1.54 -38.32 -20.28
N LEU A 324 -1.88 -39.55 -19.90
CA LEU A 324 -1.71 -40.07 -18.54
C LEU A 324 -0.42 -40.88 -18.42
N ASN A 325 0.27 -40.76 -17.28
CA ASN A 325 1.40 -41.61 -16.93
C ASN A 325 0.93 -42.98 -16.38
N GLU A 326 1.87 -43.86 -16.07
CA GLU A 326 1.62 -45.21 -15.52
C GLU A 326 0.80 -45.21 -14.21
N PHE A 327 0.69 -44.06 -13.53
CA PHE A 327 -0.08 -43.85 -12.31
C PHE A 327 -1.43 -43.15 -12.55
N GLY A 328 -1.85 -42.99 -13.81
CA GLY A 328 -3.11 -42.35 -14.19
C GLY A 328 -3.17 -40.84 -13.95
N LYS A 329 -2.01 -40.18 -13.82
CA LYS A 329 -1.90 -38.73 -13.63
C LYS A 329 -1.50 -38.05 -14.95
N PRO A 330 -1.95 -36.80 -15.20
CA PRO A 330 -1.48 -36.01 -16.33
C PRO A 330 0.06 -35.95 -16.35
N VAL A 331 0.67 -36.22 -17.49
CA VAL A 331 2.12 -36.08 -17.68
C VAL A 331 2.53 -34.60 -17.57
N ASP A 332 1.69 -33.70 -18.07
CA ASP A 332 1.91 -32.27 -17.93
C ASP A 332 1.61 -31.78 -16.50
N LYS A 333 2.54 -30.98 -15.96
CA LYS A 333 2.47 -30.45 -14.60
C LYS A 333 1.32 -29.47 -14.43
N LEU A 334 1.05 -28.62 -15.43
CA LEU A 334 -0.01 -27.60 -15.35
C LEU A 334 -1.39 -28.26 -15.43
N GLN A 335 -1.58 -29.24 -16.31
CA GLN A 335 -2.80 -30.06 -16.34
C GLN A 335 -3.03 -30.80 -15.02
N ASN A 336 -2.00 -31.40 -14.41
CA ASN A 336 -2.16 -32.04 -13.11
C ASN A 336 -2.48 -31.01 -12.01
N LYS A 337 -1.85 -29.82 -12.02
CA LYS A 337 -2.18 -28.73 -11.09
C LYS A 337 -3.64 -28.32 -11.23
N LEU A 338 -4.10 -28.00 -12.45
CA LEU A 338 -5.49 -27.61 -12.72
C LEU A 338 -6.49 -28.69 -12.26
N ARG A 339 -6.19 -29.97 -12.51
CA ARG A 339 -7.02 -31.09 -12.04
C ARG A 339 -7.14 -31.12 -10.51
N LEU A 340 -6.06 -30.87 -9.79
CA LEU A 340 -6.08 -30.79 -8.32
C LEU A 340 -6.85 -29.58 -7.83
N CYS A 341 -6.73 -28.42 -8.48
CA CYS A 341 -7.51 -27.21 -8.17
C CYS A 341 -9.01 -27.49 -8.32
N PHE A 342 -9.44 -28.16 -9.38
CA PHE A 342 -10.86 -28.54 -9.57
C PHE A 342 -11.37 -29.52 -8.52
N ARG A 343 -10.52 -30.43 -8.02
CA ARG A 343 -10.88 -31.35 -6.94
C ARG A 343 -11.13 -30.59 -5.63
N ASP A 344 -10.24 -29.66 -5.28
CA ASP A 344 -10.41 -28.82 -4.09
C ASP A 344 -11.63 -27.90 -4.23
N PHE A 345 -11.80 -27.27 -5.40
CA PHE A 345 -12.98 -26.46 -5.73
C PHE A 345 -14.30 -27.22 -5.55
N SER A 346 -14.39 -28.46 -6.05
CA SER A 346 -15.58 -29.29 -5.88
C SER A 346 -15.86 -29.59 -4.41
N LYS A 347 -14.81 -29.86 -3.61
CA LYS A 347 -14.96 -30.11 -2.18
C LYS A 347 -15.47 -28.86 -1.44
N LYS A 348 -14.91 -27.69 -1.73
CA LYS A 348 -15.35 -26.41 -1.15
C LYS A 348 -16.80 -26.08 -1.51
N CYS A 349 -17.25 -26.41 -2.71
CA CYS A 349 -18.67 -26.27 -3.10
C CYS A 349 -19.60 -27.14 -2.23
N ALA A 350 -19.19 -28.37 -1.90
CA ALA A 350 -19.94 -29.25 -1.01
C ALA A 350 -20.00 -28.70 0.43
N ASP A 351 -18.86 -28.24 0.94
CA ASP A 351 -18.76 -27.63 2.27
C ASP A 351 -19.68 -26.39 2.36
N ALA A 352 -19.67 -25.52 1.34
CA ALA A 352 -20.52 -24.34 1.25
C ALA A 352 -22.02 -24.68 1.19
N LEU A 353 -22.41 -25.70 0.42
CA LEU A 353 -23.81 -26.17 0.35
C LEU A 353 -24.32 -26.66 1.71
N THR A 354 -23.47 -27.38 2.42
CA THR A 354 -23.78 -27.91 3.75
C THR A 354 -23.96 -26.79 4.76
N LEU A 355 -23.06 -25.80 4.74
CA LEU A 355 -23.17 -24.61 5.57
C LEU A 355 -24.44 -23.81 5.22
N ASN A 356 -24.72 -23.58 3.93
CA ASN A 356 -25.90 -22.83 3.51
C ASN A 356 -27.20 -23.48 4.00
N LYS A 357 -27.30 -24.82 3.95
CA LYS A 357 -28.46 -25.57 4.48
C LYS A 357 -28.75 -25.26 5.95
N ASN A 358 -27.71 -24.96 6.74
CA ASN A 358 -27.84 -24.64 8.17
C ASN A 358 -28.13 -23.14 8.42
N LEU A 359 -27.96 -22.28 7.42
CA LEU A 359 -28.14 -20.83 7.53
C LEU A 359 -29.46 -20.31 6.93
N ILE A 360 -30.08 -21.09 6.04
CA ILE A 360 -31.29 -20.67 5.31
C ILE A 360 -32.56 -20.68 6.16
N LEU A 361 -33.50 -19.83 5.77
CA LEU A 361 -34.87 -19.81 6.28
C LEU A 361 -35.79 -20.73 5.47
N PRO A 362 -36.99 -21.11 5.99
CA PRO A 362 -37.90 -22.04 5.30
C PRO A 362 -38.33 -21.59 3.89
N ASP A 363 -38.42 -20.28 3.64
CA ASP A 363 -38.75 -19.70 2.33
C ASP A 363 -37.63 -19.89 1.28
N GLN A 364 -36.39 -20.14 1.73
CA GLN A 364 -35.23 -20.35 0.86
C GLN A 364 -34.96 -21.83 0.54
N LEU A 365 -35.79 -22.76 1.02
CA LEU A 365 -35.59 -24.20 0.79
C LEU A 365 -35.57 -24.56 -0.71
N ALA A 366 -36.46 -23.98 -1.51
CA ALA A 366 -36.49 -24.22 -2.96
C ALA A 366 -35.19 -23.76 -3.65
N TYR A 367 -34.63 -22.64 -3.21
CA TYR A 367 -33.37 -22.12 -3.74
C TYR A 367 -32.19 -23.03 -3.36
N GLN A 368 -32.14 -23.52 -2.11
CA GLN A 368 -31.15 -24.51 -1.70
C GLN A 368 -31.25 -25.82 -2.50
N SER A 369 -32.46 -26.31 -2.76
CA SER A 369 -32.66 -27.51 -3.59
C SER A 369 -32.14 -27.31 -5.02
N GLU A 370 -32.34 -26.14 -5.61
CA GLU A 370 -31.82 -25.82 -6.94
C GLU A 370 -30.28 -25.74 -6.95
N LEU A 371 -29.67 -25.14 -5.93
CA LEU A 371 -28.21 -25.15 -5.77
C LEU A 371 -27.65 -26.57 -5.62
N GLN A 372 -28.31 -27.43 -4.84
CA GLN A 372 -27.91 -28.84 -4.72
C GLN A 372 -28.00 -29.58 -6.07
N LYS A 373 -29.08 -29.37 -6.83
CA LYS A 373 -29.25 -29.94 -8.17
C LYS A 373 -28.13 -29.50 -9.12
N ASN A 374 -27.80 -28.20 -9.10
CA ASN A 374 -26.71 -27.66 -9.91
C ASN A 374 -25.35 -28.26 -9.52
N TYR A 375 -25.08 -28.46 -8.23
CA TYR A 375 -23.87 -29.12 -7.77
C TYR A 375 -23.80 -30.58 -8.20
N ILE A 376 -24.89 -31.34 -8.09
CA ILE A 376 -24.94 -32.73 -8.54
C ILE A 376 -24.62 -32.82 -10.04
N GLU A 377 -25.22 -31.96 -10.86
CA GLU A 377 -24.94 -31.91 -12.29
C GLU A 377 -23.49 -31.50 -12.58
N PHE A 378 -22.95 -30.52 -11.84
CA PHE A 378 -21.55 -30.13 -11.93
C PHE A 378 -20.60 -31.30 -11.62
N THR A 379 -20.79 -31.98 -10.49
CA THR A 379 -19.96 -33.12 -10.09
C THR A 379 -20.08 -34.29 -11.08
N ARG A 380 -21.30 -34.56 -11.60
CA ARG A 380 -21.54 -35.59 -12.62
C ARG A 380 -20.72 -35.33 -13.88
N ARG A 381 -20.65 -34.08 -14.33
CA ARG A 381 -19.88 -33.67 -15.52
C ARG A 381 -18.37 -33.60 -15.26
N MET A 382 -17.94 -33.26 -14.05
CA MET A 382 -16.51 -33.22 -13.67
C MET A 382 -15.92 -34.61 -13.41
N ALA A 383 -16.74 -35.59 -12.96
CA ALA A 383 -16.30 -36.94 -12.63
C ALA A 383 -15.43 -37.62 -13.71
N PRO A 384 -15.81 -37.64 -15.01
CA PRO A 384 -14.97 -38.25 -16.04
C PRO A 384 -13.67 -37.49 -16.32
N ILE A 385 -13.60 -36.19 -15.99
CA ILE A 385 -12.47 -35.30 -16.30
C ILE A 385 -11.42 -35.34 -15.17
N ILE A 386 -11.87 -35.36 -13.91
CA ILE A 386 -10.98 -35.42 -12.75
C ILE A 386 -10.61 -36.88 -12.41
N GLY A 387 -11.47 -37.82 -12.78
CA GLY A 387 -11.37 -39.26 -12.49
C GLY A 387 -10.38 -40.03 -13.37
N GLY A 388 -9.09 -39.72 -13.26
CA GLY A 388 -8.00 -40.53 -13.80
C GLY A 388 -7.55 -41.60 -12.79
N GLY A 389 -7.51 -42.87 -13.21
CA GLY A 389 -7.33 -44.02 -12.32
C GLY A 389 -5.92 -44.25 -11.78
N GLY A 390 -5.77 -44.26 -10.45
CA GLY A 390 -4.57 -44.75 -9.77
C GLY A 390 -4.77 -44.86 -8.24
N ASN A 391 -4.60 -46.07 -7.70
CA ASN A 391 -4.71 -46.47 -6.27
C ASN A 391 -6.11 -46.58 -5.60
N ARG A 392 -6.31 -47.72 -4.92
CA ARG A 392 -7.49 -48.06 -4.08
C ARG A 392 -7.80 -47.02 -2.98
N HIS A 393 -6.83 -46.18 -2.61
CA HIS A 393 -7.03 -45.09 -1.66
C HIS A 393 -7.64 -43.83 -2.31
N GLU A 394 -7.25 -43.48 -3.55
CA GLU A 394 -7.81 -42.34 -4.29
C GLU A 394 -9.22 -42.64 -4.82
N ARG A 395 -9.52 -43.92 -5.14
CA ARG A 395 -10.89 -44.36 -5.41
C ARG A 395 -11.83 -44.05 -4.25
N LYS A 396 -11.37 -44.16 -2.99
CA LYS A 396 -12.19 -43.85 -1.81
C LYS A 396 -12.53 -42.36 -1.70
N GLU A 397 -11.67 -41.44 -2.12
CA GLU A 397 -11.95 -39.99 -2.05
C GLU A 397 -12.89 -39.49 -3.17
N VAL A 398 -12.77 -40.06 -4.37
CA VAL A 398 -13.70 -39.76 -5.47
C VAL A 398 -15.04 -40.46 -5.25
N THR A 399 -15.03 -41.68 -4.71
CA THR A 399 -16.27 -42.30 -4.23
C THR A 399 -16.82 -41.54 -3.04
N THR A 400 -16.06 -40.97 -2.10
CA THR A 400 -16.68 -40.16 -1.03
C THR A 400 -17.27 -38.85 -1.54
N GLY A 401 -16.73 -38.22 -2.58
CA GLY A 401 -17.34 -37.05 -3.23
C GLY A 401 -18.60 -37.39 -4.03
N ALA A 402 -18.60 -38.53 -4.74
CA ALA A 402 -19.77 -39.06 -5.43
C ALA A 402 -20.81 -39.64 -4.45
N GLU A 403 -20.39 -40.27 -3.35
CA GLU A 403 -21.21 -40.74 -2.23
C GLU A 403 -21.74 -39.56 -1.43
N HIS A 404 -21.01 -38.45 -1.30
CA HIS A 404 -21.55 -37.19 -0.78
C HIS A 404 -22.59 -36.64 -1.74
N ALA A 405 -22.34 -36.59 -3.04
CA ALA A 405 -23.33 -36.15 -4.02
C ALA A 405 -24.56 -37.07 -4.04
N VAL A 406 -24.38 -38.38 -3.86
CA VAL A 406 -25.45 -39.39 -3.75
C VAL A 406 -26.15 -39.32 -2.39
N ALA A 407 -25.47 -39.01 -1.30
CA ALA A 407 -26.07 -38.77 0.02
C ALA A 407 -26.88 -37.47 0.02
N VAL A 408 -26.33 -36.40 -0.57
CA VAL A 408 -27.04 -35.14 -0.82
C VAL A 408 -28.23 -35.37 -1.77
N ALA A 409 -28.10 -36.23 -2.79
CA ALA A 409 -29.22 -36.61 -3.66
C ALA A 409 -30.26 -37.52 -2.97
N ALA A 410 -29.84 -38.37 -2.02
CA ALA A 410 -30.75 -39.21 -1.24
C ALA A 410 -31.57 -38.40 -0.22
N GLU A 411 -31.04 -37.27 0.24
CA GLU A 411 -31.78 -36.29 1.06
C GLU A 411 -32.86 -35.52 0.29
N ILE A 412 -32.85 -35.55 -1.06
CA ILE A 412 -33.87 -34.88 -1.89
C ILE A 412 -35.23 -35.58 -1.79
N GLY A 413 -35.28 -36.87 -1.40
CA GLY A 413 -36.51 -37.65 -1.29
C GLY A 413 -37.28 -37.78 -2.63
N PRO A 414 -38.15 -38.79 -2.79
CA PRO A 414 -39.02 -38.89 -3.96
C PRO A 414 -40.21 -37.94 -3.75
N GLY A 415 -40.00 -36.64 -3.96
CA GLY A 415 -41.03 -35.63 -3.85
C GLY A 415 -40.86 -34.59 -4.94
N ILE A 416 -41.81 -34.58 -5.88
CA ILE A 416 -41.95 -33.66 -7.04
C ILE A 416 -41.37 -34.25 -8.35
N ILE A 417 -42.15 -35.17 -8.93
CA ILE A 417 -42.41 -35.20 -10.38
C ILE A 417 -43.71 -34.41 -10.61
#